data_AF-A0A8S3SJT0-F1
#
_entry.id   AF-A0A8S3SJT0-F1
#
_cell.length_a   1.000
_cell.length_b   1.000
_cell.length_c   1.000
_cell.angle_alpha   90.00
_cell.angle_beta   90.00
_cell.angle_gamma   90.00
#
_symmetry.space_group_name_H-M   'P 1'
#
loop_
_entity.id
_entity.type
_entity.pdbx_description
1 polymer ?
#
loop_
_entity_poly.entity_id
_entity_poly.type
_entity_poly.pdbx_seq_one_letter_code
_entity_poly.pdbx_strand_id
1 'polypeptide(L)'
;MAKISQSWLQGIIFLSSFHFLLCGNFCKRQMNYKYDTCLSGGNGCSASKNYREVYCCAGWEGYTCDVPICKNCKSGETCLGPDNCGCSNKTVEGVCPKFECFPPCQHGGECFGPNKCACRPGYAGDFCDVNPSDIIFVIDESGSVGTANFRVTMEYLANAVNRLPVRYDLLRVGMALFETSARNRFNLDDYHTKKTITDAILKTHFGSGGTAIDRALGFVCGGMFTRESGARTHSHSILVLLTDGQSSEANKPGLATCRSKNVTIIGIGIGGNVNEQQLRSLVSQPEYYFDTTYKNLDTTLPKLLKTITDFCPPGCQNGGTCIARGKCDCPGGYAGNLCQTQVTCSPTCKNNGKCYDTNKCRCQQGFEGSICDIPICNPECKNNGTCSAPDTCVCVNGYSGGLCEVNLEFCRPGCQNGGTCIAKGKCLCPEGYAGNHCQNRVTCNPKCKNGICVDYDKCRCHQGYQGTICGIPICNPECKNNGTCSAPATCECENGYSGGLCEVNLSKYDRQVNVIAGLPKNIVIAIVASKFAM
;
A
#
# COMPACT_ATOMS: atom_id res chain seq x y z
N MET A 1 13.51 68.16 35.14
CA MET A 1 12.81 68.71 36.32
C MET A 1 11.72 67.70 36.69
N ALA A 2 11.94 66.91 37.75
CA ALA A 2 11.19 66.94 39.03
C ALA A 2 9.68 66.65 38.86
N LYS A 3 8.96 65.79 39.58
CA LYS A 3 9.14 64.91 40.77
C LYS A 3 7.90 63.98 40.74
N ILE A 4 8.03 62.65 40.82
CA ILE A 4 7.79 61.79 42.01
C ILE A 4 6.66 62.28 42.96
N SER A 5 5.59 61.47 43.10
CA SER A 5 5.17 60.92 44.39
C SER A 5 4.37 59.63 44.23
N GLN A 6 4.97 58.51 44.60
CA GLN A 6 4.28 57.30 45.03
C GLN A 6 3.81 57.48 46.48
N SER A 7 2.64 56.93 46.82
CA SER A 7 2.39 56.40 48.16
C SER A 7 1.76 55.01 48.04
N TRP A 8 2.49 54.05 48.58
CA TRP A 8 2.28 52.61 48.64
C TRP A 8 1.51 52.19 49.91
N LEU A 9 1.10 50.91 49.90
CA LEU A 9 0.69 50.00 51.00
C LEU A 9 -0.84 49.94 51.24
N GLN A 10 -1.52 48.79 51.25
CA GLN A 10 -1.13 47.37 51.22
C GLN A 10 -2.34 46.49 50.84
N GLY A 11 -2.10 45.36 50.15
CA GLY A 11 -3.09 44.30 49.92
C GLY A 11 -2.62 43.28 48.87
N ILE A 12 -1.76 42.35 49.27
CA ILE A 12 -1.06 41.37 48.43
C ILE A 12 -1.92 40.10 48.19
N ILE A 13 -2.12 39.80 46.90
CA ILE A 13 -1.97 38.51 46.18
C ILE A 13 -2.82 37.28 46.57
N PHE A 14 -3.66 36.84 45.62
CA PHE A 14 -3.59 35.47 45.07
C PHE A 14 -3.68 35.52 43.53
N LEU A 15 -2.67 34.95 42.87
CA LEU A 15 -2.49 34.82 41.43
C LEU A 15 -3.28 33.62 40.88
N SER A 16 -3.97 33.79 39.75
CA SER A 16 -3.62 33.13 38.48
C SER A 16 -4.62 33.45 37.36
N SER A 17 -4.21 34.41 36.52
CA SER A 17 -4.15 34.27 35.06
C SER A 17 -5.42 33.87 34.29
N PHE A 18 -6.37 34.80 34.19
CA PHE A 18 -7.19 34.93 32.98
C PHE A 18 -6.34 35.55 31.85
N HIS A 19 -5.95 34.77 30.85
CA HIS A 19 -5.48 35.30 29.57
C HIS A 19 -6.67 35.36 28.60
N PHE A 20 -7.27 36.54 28.50
CA PHE A 20 -8.06 36.92 27.34
C PHE A 20 -7.09 37.17 26.17
N LEU A 21 -7.18 36.37 25.12
CA LEU A 21 -6.59 36.66 23.81
C LEU A 21 -7.71 36.62 22.76
N LEU A 22 -8.23 37.82 22.50
CA LEU A 22 -8.78 38.35 21.24
C LEU A 22 -9.28 37.33 20.20
N CYS A 23 -10.58 37.05 20.21
CA CYS A 23 -11.31 36.62 19.02
C CYS A 23 -11.74 37.88 18.24
N GLY A 24 -11.02 38.19 17.15
CA GLY A 24 -11.43 39.18 16.18
C GLY A 24 -12.52 38.62 15.27
N ASN A 25 -13.61 39.37 15.12
CA ASN A 25 -14.78 39.16 14.26
C ASN A 25 -15.82 38.14 14.74
N PHE A 26 -16.79 38.69 15.48
CA PHE A 26 -18.09 38.16 15.83
C PHE A 26 -18.82 37.46 14.67
N CYS A 27 -19.22 36.20 14.87
CA CYS A 27 -20.37 35.60 14.18
C CYS A 27 -21.59 36.53 14.37
N LYS A 28 -22.19 37.03 13.28
CA LYS A 28 -23.29 38.01 13.34
C LYS A 28 -24.62 37.33 13.76
N ARG A 29 -24.96 37.52 15.05
CA ARG A 29 -26.27 37.60 15.80
C ARG A 29 -27.59 37.38 15.04
N GLN A 30 -28.70 36.84 15.59
CA GLN A 30 -29.18 36.55 16.96
C GLN A 30 -30.47 35.68 16.89
N MET A 31 -30.70 34.71 17.79
CA MET A 31 -31.87 34.61 18.71
C MET A 31 -31.91 33.24 19.45
N ASN A 32 -31.99 33.31 20.78
CA ASN A 32 -32.47 32.32 21.77
C ASN A 32 -31.66 31.15 22.35
N TYR A 33 -30.43 30.82 21.95
CA TYR A 33 -29.68 29.78 22.69
C TYR A 33 -28.19 30.12 22.89
N LYS A 34 -27.71 29.96 24.14
CA LYS A 34 -26.29 30.02 24.54
C LYS A 34 -25.48 29.02 23.70
N TYR A 35 -24.45 29.49 22.99
CA TYR A 35 -23.46 28.63 22.32
C TYR A 35 -22.26 28.41 23.26
N ASP A 36 -21.82 27.16 23.40
CA ASP A 36 -20.63 26.76 24.16
C ASP A 36 -19.56 26.22 23.19
N THR A 37 -18.30 26.66 23.40
CA THR A 37 -17.03 26.20 22.81
C THR A 37 -16.76 26.44 21.31
N CYS A 38 -15.74 27.28 21.03
CA CYS A 38 -15.02 27.31 19.76
C CYS A 38 -14.25 25.99 19.57
N LEU A 39 -14.18 25.47 18.33
CA LEU A 39 -13.24 24.41 18.00
C LEU A 39 -11.83 24.92 18.33
N SER A 40 -11.08 24.18 19.15
CA SER A 40 -9.74 24.58 19.59
C SER A 40 -8.81 24.76 18.38
N GLY A 41 -8.67 26.01 17.94
CA GLY A 41 -7.80 26.45 16.84
C GLY A 41 -8.46 26.90 15.52
N GLY A 42 -9.79 27.06 15.41
CA GLY A 42 -10.46 27.28 14.10
C GLY A 42 -11.42 28.47 13.96
N ASN A 43 -11.78 28.80 12.70
CA ASN A 43 -12.74 29.84 12.30
C ASN A 43 -14.21 29.38 12.34
N GLY A 44 -14.58 28.52 13.30
CA GLY A 44 -15.91 27.90 13.35
C GLY A 44 -16.47 27.72 14.76
N CYS A 45 -17.80 27.70 14.87
CA CYS A 45 -18.54 27.44 16.10
C CYS A 45 -19.48 26.23 15.93
N SER A 46 -19.66 25.46 17.01
CA SER A 46 -20.63 24.36 17.09
C SER A 46 -21.84 24.79 17.95
N ALA A 47 -23.04 24.36 17.55
CA ALA A 47 -24.28 24.58 18.32
C ALA A 47 -24.55 23.42 19.30
N SER A 48 -25.10 23.74 20.47
CA SER A 48 -25.35 22.78 21.55
C SER A 48 -26.43 21.74 21.22
N LYS A 49 -26.08 20.48 21.50
CA LYS A 49 -26.81 19.21 21.69
C LYS A 49 -28.05 18.81 20.86
N ASN A 50 -28.82 19.70 20.25
CA ASN A 50 -30.07 19.30 19.58
C ASN A 50 -30.24 19.78 18.12
N TYR A 51 -29.33 20.59 17.57
CA TYR A 51 -29.30 20.90 16.14
C TYR A 51 -27.85 21.10 15.68
N ARG A 52 -27.34 20.22 14.81
CA ARG A 52 -25.97 20.29 14.26
C ARG A 52 -25.95 20.95 12.88
N GLU A 53 -26.16 22.26 12.86
CA GLU A 53 -25.63 23.08 11.78
C GLU A 53 -24.25 23.59 12.22
N VAL A 54 -23.22 23.31 11.42
CA VAL A 54 -21.88 23.87 11.63
C VAL A 54 -21.94 25.33 11.16
N TYR A 55 -21.80 26.26 12.10
CA TYR A 55 -21.79 27.69 11.77
C TYR A 55 -20.34 28.16 11.70
N CYS A 56 -19.85 28.32 10.48
CA CYS A 56 -18.56 28.93 10.25
C CYS A 56 -18.62 30.44 10.47
N CYS A 57 -17.51 31.02 10.91
CA CYS A 57 -17.36 32.47 10.96
C CYS A 57 -17.64 33.06 9.56
N ALA A 58 -18.14 34.29 9.52
CA ALA A 58 -18.50 34.94 8.26
C ALA A 58 -17.33 34.88 7.26
N GLY A 59 -17.60 34.34 6.08
CA GLY A 59 -16.62 34.16 5.02
C GLY A 59 -15.76 32.90 5.14
N TRP A 60 -16.17 31.92 5.94
CA TRP A 60 -15.62 30.55 5.95
C TRP A 60 -16.76 29.54 5.77
N GLU A 61 -16.45 28.40 5.17
CA GLU A 61 -17.32 27.26 4.89
C GLU A 61 -16.56 25.94 5.06
N GLY A 62 -17.21 24.84 4.69
CA GLY A 62 -16.69 23.51 4.92
C GLY A 62 -16.95 23.06 6.36
N TYR A 63 -16.95 21.76 6.55
CA TYR A 63 -17.38 21.17 7.82
C TYR A 63 -16.41 21.38 8.99
N THR A 64 -15.18 21.79 8.68
CA THR A 64 -14.12 22.16 9.63
C THR A 64 -13.88 23.68 9.69
N CYS A 65 -14.64 24.47 8.93
CA CYS A 65 -14.51 25.93 8.83
C CYS A 65 -13.08 26.40 8.50
N ASP A 66 -12.41 25.64 7.64
CA ASP A 66 -11.05 25.87 7.15
C ASP A 66 -11.04 26.17 5.64
N VAL A 67 -12.21 26.13 4.98
CA VAL A 67 -12.37 26.58 3.60
C VAL A 67 -12.85 28.03 3.65
N PRO A 68 -12.07 29.02 3.21
CA PRO A 68 -12.55 30.39 3.16
C PRO A 68 -13.54 30.56 1.99
N ILE A 69 -14.64 31.27 2.23
CA ILE A 69 -15.59 31.72 1.21
C ILE A 69 -15.05 33.02 0.62
N CYS A 70 -14.86 33.01 -0.70
CA CYS A 70 -14.57 34.23 -1.46
C CYS A 70 -15.66 34.46 -2.49
N LYS A 71 -16.34 35.59 -2.42
CA LYS A 71 -17.44 35.89 -3.35
C LYS A 71 -16.97 36.33 -4.74
N ASN A 72 -15.72 36.79 -4.86
CA ASN A 72 -15.24 37.51 -6.05
C ASN A 72 -13.80 37.12 -6.49
N CYS A 73 -13.38 35.87 -6.30
CA CYS A 73 -12.08 35.45 -6.86
C CYS A 73 -12.15 35.35 -8.38
N LYS A 74 -11.19 35.94 -9.06
CA LYS A 74 -11.00 35.79 -10.51
C LYS A 74 -10.48 34.40 -10.83
N SER A 75 -10.64 33.96 -12.08
CA SER A 75 -10.17 32.63 -12.51
C SER A 75 -8.67 32.49 -12.24
N GLY A 76 -8.31 31.50 -11.40
CA GLY A 76 -6.94 31.19 -11.01
C GLY A 76 -6.50 31.73 -9.65
N GLU A 77 -7.25 32.63 -9.01
CA GLU A 77 -6.98 33.08 -7.63
C GLU A 77 -7.32 31.98 -6.61
N THR A 78 -6.51 31.85 -5.55
CA THR A 78 -6.87 31.04 -4.38
C THR A 78 -7.53 31.93 -3.35
N CYS A 79 -8.55 31.40 -2.68
CA CYS A 79 -9.09 32.03 -1.48
C CYS A 79 -8.11 31.76 -0.33
N LEU A 80 -7.32 32.78 0.03
CA LEU A 80 -6.33 32.74 1.12
C LEU A 80 -6.97 33.08 2.49
N GLY A 81 -8.21 33.57 2.47
CA GLY A 81 -9.03 33.93 3.61
C GLY A 81 -10.37 34.52 3.14
N PRO A 82 -11.30 34.87 4.06
CA PRO A 82 -12.61 35.44 3.75
C PRO A 82 -12.52 36.62 2.80
N ASP A 83 -13.12 36.50 1.62
CA ASP A 83 -13.07 37.50 0.55
C ASP A 83 -11.64 38.00 0.23
N ASN A 84 -10.62 37.20 0.54
CA ASN A 84 -9.20 37.48 0.30
C ASN A 84 -8.67 36.53 -0.77
N CYS A 85 -8.70 36.99 -2.01
CA CYS A 85 -8.22 36.27 -3.18
C CYS A 85 -6.76 36.65 -3.47
N GLY A 86 -5.90 35.66 -3.68
CA GLY A 86 -4.50 35.90 -4.02
C GLY A 86 -3.83 34.69 -4.66
N CYS A 87 -2.63 34.87 -5.20
CA CYS A 87 -1.86 33.78 -5.79
C CYS A 87 -0.90 33.20 -4.75
N SER A 88 -1.02 31.92 -4.40
CA SER A 88 -0.07 31.29 -3.46
C SER A 88 1.36 31.19 -3.99
N ASN A 89 1.58 31.36 -5.30
CA ASN A 89 2.87 31.14 -5.98
C ASN A 89 3.36 32.32 -6.83
N LYS A 90 3.14 33.56 -6.34
CA LYS A 90 3.45 34.84 -7.03
C LYS A 90 2.63 35.05 -8.31
N THR A 91 2.41 36.32 -8.65
CA THR A 91 1.75 36.75 -9.87
C THR A 91 2.70 36.62 -11.06
N VAL A 92 2.24 36.01 -12.16
CA VAL A 92 2.89 36.11 -13.47
C VAL A 92 1.97 36.96 -14.33
N GLU A 93 2.46 38.12 -14.77
CA GLU A 93 1.72 39.04 -15.66
C GLU A 93 0.32 39.46 -15.16
N GLY A 94 0.11 39.47 -13.84
CA GLY A 94 -1.16 39.92 -13.23
C GLY A 94 -2.29 38.89 -13.27
N VAL A 95 -2.02 37.64 -13.65
CA VAL A 95 -2.97 36.52 -13.61
C VAL A 95 -2.49 35.50 -12.58
N CYS A 96 -3.39 35.03 -11.71
CA CYS A 96 -3.04 33.93 -10.82
C CYS A 96 -3.08 32.60 -11.60
N PRO A 97 -2.03 31.77 -11.50
CA PRO A 97 -2.05 30.46 -12.13
C PRO A 97 -3.12 29.58 -11.48
N LYS A 98 -3.99 28.96 -12.29
CA LYS A 98 -4.91 27.91 -11.85
C LYS A 98 -4.10 26.83 -11.12
N PHE A 99 -4.55 26.42 -9.93
CA PHE A 99 -3.94 25.28 -9.23
C PHE A 99 -4.28 24.03 -10.02
N GLU A 100 -3.29 23.48 -10.70
CA GLU A 100 -3.36 22.13 -11.22
C GLU A 100 -2.85 21.20 -10.12
N CYS A 101 -3.78 20.46 -9.52
CA CYS A 101 -3.43 19.37 -8.63
C CYS A 101 -2.71 18.30 -9.45
N PHE A 102 -1.59 17.79 -8.94
CA PHE A 102 -0.90 16.66 -9.54
C PHE A 102 -0.70 15.56 -8.48
N PRO A 103 -1.48 14.47 -8.53
CA PRO A 103 -2.48 14.09 -9.54
C PRO A 103 -3.73 14.99 -9.60
N PRO A 104 -4.47 15.03 -10.73
CA PRO A 104 -5.70 15.80 -10.84
C PRO A 104 -6.80 15.24 -9.93
N CYS A 105 -7.61 16.15 -9.38
CA CYS A 105 -8.81 15.80 -8.63
C CYS A 105 -9.76 14.93 -9.47
N GLN A 106 -10.24 13.85 -8.88
CA GLN A 106 -11.14 12.91 -9.53
C GLN A 106 -12.60 13.32 -9.33
N HIS A 107 -13.49 12.72 -10.12
CA HIS A 107 -14.96 12.84 -9.98
C HIS A 107 -15.50 14.28 -9.94
N GLY A 108 -14.83 15.20 -10.66
CA GLY A 108 -15.24 16.61 -10.73
C GLY A 108 -14.99 17.39 -9.44
N GLY A 109 -14.05 16.93 -8.60
CA GLY A 109 -13.52 17.71 -7.49
C GLY A 109 -12.69 18.90 -7.96
N GLU A 110 -12.68 19.97 -7.18
CA GLU A 110 -11.98 21.21 -7.52
C GLU A 110 -10.68 21.35 -6.72
N CYS A 111 -9.60 21.73 -7.40
CA CYS A 111 -8.31 21.93 -6.74
C CYS A 111 -8.29 23.30 -6.06
N PHE A 112 -8.03 23.33 -4.75
CA PHE A 112 -8.03 24.58 -3.97
C PHE A 112 -6.72 24.83 -3.19
N GLY A 113 -5.70 23.98 -3.42
CA GLY A 113 -4.38 24.13 -2.81
C GLY A 113 -3.40 23.09 -3.35
N PRO A 114 -2.14 23.09 -2.89
CA PRO A 114 -1.16 22.09 -3.30
C PRO A 114 -1.65 20.68 -2.92
N ASN A 115 -2.04 19.90 -3.94
CA ASN A 115 -2.52 18.52 -3.84
C ASN A 115 -3.69 18.31 -2.85
N LYS A 116 -4.63 19.27 -2.80
CA LYS A 116 -5.87 19.15 -2.03
C LYS A 116 -7.09 19.45 -2.90
N CYS A 117 -8.05 18.53 -2.88
CA CYS A 117 -9.27 18.59 -3.68
C CYS A 117 -10.51 18.80 -2.81
N ALA A 118 -11.38 19.71 -3.24
CA ALA A 118 -12.72 19.89 -2.69
C ALA A 118 -13.65 18.90 -3.38
N CYS A 119 -14.13 17.92 -2.63
CA CYS A 119 -14.86 16.80 -3.19
C CYS A 119 -16.36 17.05 -3.28
N ARG A 120 -16.97 16.55 -4.36
CA ARG A 120 -18.42 16.50 -4.50
C ARG A 120 -19.02 15.49 -3.50
N PRO A 121 -20.31 15.62 -3.13
CA PRO A 121 -20.98 14.66 -2.25
C PRO A 121 -20.81 13.22 -2.74
N GLY A 122 -20.43 12.32 -1.81
CA GLY A 122 -20.15 10.91 -2.11
C GLY A 122 -18.68 10.59 -2.45
N TYR A 123 -17.83 11.60 -2.52
CA TYR A 123 -16.39 11.45 -2.72
C TYR A 123 -15.61 12.09 -1.58
N ALA A 124 -14.44 11.52 -1.30
CA ALA A 124 -13.54 11.90 -0.22
C ALA A 124 -12.09 11.52 -0.61
N GLY A 125 -11.15 11.76 0.29
CA GLY A 125 -9.73 11.57 0.03
C GLY A 125 -9.07 12.84 -0.49
N ASP A 126 -7.74 12.84 -0.55
CA ASP A 126 -6.97 14.04 -0.91
C ASP A 126 -7.18 14.42 -2.40
N PHE A 127 -7.60 13.43 -3.21
CA PHE A 127 -7.85 13.56 -4.64
C PHE A 127 -9.30 13.24 -5.06
N CYS A 128 -10.24 13.14 -4.12
CA CYS A 128 -11.65 12.78 -4.38
C CYS A 128 -11.83 11.44 -5.10
N ASP A 129 -10.93 10.50 -4.82
CA ASP A 129 -10.77 9.22 -5.49
C ASP A 129 -11.37 8.05 -4.71
N VAL A 130 -11.90 8.30 -3.50
CA VAL A 130 -12.51 7.27 -2.65
C VAL A 130 -13.88 7.67 -2.13
N ASN A 131 -14.71 6.67 -1.82
CA ASN A 131 -15.98 6.92 -1.15
C ASN A 131 -15.77 7.05 0.38
N PRO A 132 -16.47 7.99 1.03
CA PRO A 132 -16.45 8.11 2.47
C PRO A 132 -17.07 6.88 3.17
N SER A 133 -16.66 6.57 4.40
CA SER A 133 -17.27 5.52 5.22
C SER A 133 -17.62 5.94 6.64
N ASP A 134 -18.72 5.43 7.13
CA ASP A 134 -19.19 5.63 8.49
C ASP A 134 -19.16 4.28 9.21
N ILE A 135 -18.40 4.20 10.30
CA ILE A 135 -18.19 2.95 11.05
C ILE A 135 -18.83 3.07 12.42
N ILE A 136 -19.60 2.06 12.81
CA ILE A 136 -20.09 1.92 14.18
C ILE A 136 -19.57 0.62 14.78
N PHE A 137 -18.82 0.74 15.87
CA PHE A 137 -18.40 -0.39 16.68
C PHE A 137 -19.51 -0.78 17.65
N VAL A 138 -19.90 -2.05 17.65
CA VAL A 138 -20.98 -2.60 18.48
C VAL A 138 -20.38 -3.66 19.39
N ILE A 139 -20.29 -3.37 20.68
CA ILE A 139 -19.47 -4.14 21.62
C ILE A 139 -20.34 -4.79 22.68
N ASP A 140 -20.09 -6.07 22.91
CA ASP A 140 -20.71 -6.85 23.98
C ASP A 140 -20.17 -6.38 25.35
N GLU A 141 -21.07 -5.94 26.25
CA GLU A 141 -20.76 -5.58 27.64
C GLU A 141 -21.38 -6.57 28.65
N SER A 142 -21.69 -7.79 28.21
CA SER A 142 -22.32 -8.80 29.07
C SER A 142 -21.42 -9.29 30.20
N GLY A 143 -22.04 -9.90 31.22
CA GLY A 143 -21.36 -10.40 32.41
C GLY A 143 -20.33 -11.50 32.13
N SER A 144 -20.43 -12.23 31.02
CA SER A 144 -19.41 -13.22 30.59
C SER A 144 -18.09 -12.57 30.19
N VAL A 145 -18.16 -11.36 29.64
CA VAL A 145 -16.98 -10.56 29.26
C VAL A 145 -16.20 -10.22 30.54
N GLY A 146 -16.87 -9.59 31.51
CA GLY A 146 -16.24 -9.11 32.73
C GLY A 146 -15.28 -7.94 32.52
N THR A 147 -14.98 -7.21 33.59
CA THR A 147 -14.22 -5.94 33.53
C THR A 147 -12.83 -6.07 32.87
N ALA A 148 -12.13 -7.18 33.10
CA ALA A 148 -10.79 -7.39 32.58
C ALA A 148 -10.77 -7.53 31.04
N ASN A 149 -11.67 -8.36 30.49
CA ASN A 149 -11.74 -8.57 29.04
C ASN A 149 -12.40 -7.37 28.33
N PHE A 150 -13.31 -6.67 28.99
CA PHE A 150 -13.87 -5.43 28.47
C PHE A 150 -12.77 -4.38 28.26
N ARG A 151 -11.85 -4.24 29.22
CA ARG A 151 -10.68 -3.35 29.09
C ARG A 151 -9.81 -3.72 27.89
N VAL A 152 -9.50 -5.02 27.70
CA VAL A 152 -8.75 -5.51 26.53
C VAL A 152 -9.46 -5.14 25.23
N THR A 153 -10.79 -5.24 25.20
CA THR A 153 -11.61 -4.87 24.04
C THR A 153 -11.54 -3.36 23.76
N MET A 154 -11.62 -2.50 24.78
CA MET A 154 -11.48 -1.04 24.61
C MET A 154 -10.08 -0.64 24.13
N GLU A 155 -9.02 -1.29 24.63
CA GLU A 155 -7.63 -1.08 24.19
C GLU A 155 -7.46 -1.48 22.72
N TYR A 156 -8.03 -2.63 22.32
CA TYR A 156 -8.06 -3.07 20.92
C TYR A 156 -8.76 -2.06 20.00
N LEU A 157 -9.94 -1.55 20.39
CA LEU A 157 -10.67 -0.55 19.60
C LEU A 157 -9.89 0.75 19.47
N ALA A 158 -9.27 1.22 20.55
CA ALA A 158 -8.42 2.41 20.51
C ALA A 158 -7.23 2.21 19.55
N ASN A 159 -6.60 1.03 19.55
CA ASN A 159 -5.54 0.67 18.62
C ASN A 159 -6.04 0.63 17.16
N ALA A 160 -7.23 0.08 16.91
CA ALA A 160 -7.86 0.08 15.59
C ALA A 160 -8.13 1.51 15.09
N VAL A 161 -8.80 2.34 15.88
CA VAL A 161 -9.11 3.73 15.52
C VAL A 161 -7.84 4.54 15.24
N ASN A 162 -6.77 4.33 16.01
CA ASN A 162 -5.50 5.02 15.77
C ASN A 162 -4.88 4.68 14.41
N ARG A 163 -5.11 3.48 13.88
CA ARG A 163 -4.59 3.02 12.58
C ARG A 163 -5.51 3.34 11.41
N LEU A 164 -6.80 3.56 11.65
CA LEU A 164 -7.77 3.93 10.63
C LEU A 164 -7.53 5.37 10.11
N PRO A 165 -7.90 5.69 8.85
CA PRO A 165 -7.76 7.03 8.29
C PRO A 165 -8.90 7.96 8.74
N VAL A 166 -9.07 8.13 10.06
CA VAL A 166 -10.11 8.98 10.67
C VAL A 166 -9.96 10.42 10.18
N ARG A 167 -11.00 10.91 9.53
CA ARG A 167 -11.14 12.30 9.05
C ARG A 167 -12.62 12.58 8.82
N TYR A 168 -13.07 13.78 9.14
CA TYR A 168 -14.50 14.11 9.11
C TYR A 168 -15.16 13.89 7.73
N ASP A 169 -14.42 14.17 6.65
CA ASP A 169 -14.81 14.02 5.24
C ASP A 169 -14.55 12.60 4.70
N LEU A 170 -13.72 11.77 5.35
CA LEU A 170 -13.34 10.44 4.88
C LEU A 170 -13.95 9.32 5.72
N LEU A 171 -13.60 9.25 7.01
CA LEU A 171 -13.97 8.16 7.90
C LEU A 171 -14.47 8.68 9.25
N ARG A 172 -15.74 8.41 9.56
CA ARG A 172 -16.36 8.73 10.86
C ARG A 172 -16.53 7.47 11.70
N VAL A 173 -16.48 7.63 13.02
CA VAL A 173 -16.55 6.51 13.97
C VAL A 173 -17.60 6.81 15.04
N GLY A 174 -18.52 5.87 15.24
CA GLY A 174 -19.48 5.82 16.33
C GLY A 174 -19.27 4.55 17.16
N MET A 175 -19.89 4.50 18.33
CA MET A 175 -19.80 3.34 19.22
C MET A 175 -21.09 3.11 20.00
N ALA A 176 -21.52 1.85 20.02
CA ALA A 176 -22.61 1.35 20.83
C ALA A 176 -22.14 0.18 21.69
N LEU A 177 -22.67 0.10 22.91
CA LEU A 177 -22.55 -1.10 23.74
C LEU A 177 -23.87 -1.86 23.74
N PHE A 178 -23.82 -3.16 23.91
CA PHE A 178 -25.01 -3.96 24.10
C PHE A 178 -24.84 -5.00 25.20
N GLU A 179 -25.92 -5.16 25.94
CA GLU A 179 -26.13 -6.20 26.94
C GLU A 179 -27.52 -6.79 26.69
N THR A 180 -28.48 -6.65 27.62
CA THR A 180 -29.90 -6.88 27.36
C THR A 180 -30.52 -5.86 26.41
N SER A 181 -29.98 -4.64 26.34
CA SER A 181 -30.40 -3.56 25.45
C SER A 181 -29.17 -2.87 24.87
N ALA A 182 -29.32 -2.23 23.71
CA ALA A 182 -28.25 -1.46 23.10
C ALA A 182 -28.28 -0.01 23.58
N ARG A 183 -27.11 0.53 23.85
CA ARG A 183 -26.91 1.90 24.34
C ARG A 183 -25.92 2.62 23.46
N ASN A 184 -26.30 3.79 23.00
CA ASN A 184 -25.41 4.70 22.29
C ASN A 184 -24.35 5.23 23.28
N ARG A 185 -23.07 5.07 22.96
CA ARG A 185 -21.99 5.72 23.70
C ARG A 185 -21.58 7.03 23.04
N PHE A 186 -21.46 7.03 21.72
CA PHE A 186 -21.34 8.24 20.92
C PHE A 186 -21.72 8.01 19.45
N ASN A 187 -22.29 9.04 18.84
CA ASN A 187 -22.68 9.11 17.43
C ASN A 187 -21.48 9.40 16.51
N LEU A 188 -21.68 9.24 15.20
CA LEU A 188 -20.65 9.42 14.15
C LEU A 188 -20.09 10.84 14.07
N ASP A 189 -20.81 11.81 14.62
CA ASP A 189 -20.49 13.23 14.59
C ASP A 189 -20.15 13.81 15.98
N ASP A 190 -20.06 12.99 17.03
CA ASP A 190 -19.68 13.44 18.38
C ASP A 190 -18.17 13.72 18.50
N TYR A 191 -17.35 12.96 17.79
CA TYR A 191 -15.90 13.07 17.80
C TYR A 191 -15.32 12.97 16.38
N HIS A 192 -14.28 13.75 16.09
CA HIS A 192 -13.76 13.90 14.72
C HIS A 192 -12.28 13.61 14.56
N THR A 193 -11.55 13.48 15.66
CA THR A 193 -10.12 13.20 15.65
C THR A 193 -9.84 11.85 16.29
N LYS A 194 -8.76 11.18 15.85
CA LYS A 194 -8.30 9.91 16.44
C LYS A 194 -8.21 10.01 17.96
N LYS A 195 -7.55 11.06 18.46
CA LYS A 195 -7.34 11.32 19.89
C LYS A 195 -8.66 11.41 20.66
N THR A 196 -9.61 12.23 20.19
CA THR A 196 -10.89 12.41 20.90
C THR A 196 -11.72 11.13 20.92
N ILE A 197 -11.69 10.35 19.84
CA ILE A 197 -12.40 9.06 19.76
C ILE A 197 -11.73 8.04 20.69
N THR A 198 -10.40 7.92 20.67
CA THR A 198 -9.67 6.97 21.52
C THR A 198 -9.83 7.33 23.00
N ASP A 199 -9.82 8.62 23.35
CA ASP A 199 -10.06 9.09 24.71
C ASP A 199 -11.49 8.74 25.16
N ALA A 200 -12.49 8.85 24.29
CA ALA A 200 -13.87 8.47 24.58
C ALA A 200 -14.02 6.95 24.77
N ILE A 201 -13.39 6.14 23.91
CA ILE A 201 -13.35 4.68 24.03
C ILE A 201 -12.75 4.27 25.38
N LEU A 202 -11.55 4.77 25.71
CA LEU A 202 -10.82 4.37 26.90
C LEU A 202 -11.45 4.87 28.22
N LYS A 203 -12.28 5.93 28.17
CA LYS A 203 -13.06 6.42 29.32
C LYS A 203 -14.36 5.62 29.54
N THR A 204 -14.71 4.72 28.64
CA THR A 204 -15.95 3.95 28.74
C THR A 204 -15.85 2.93 29.88
N HIS A 205 -16.79 2.99 30.82
CA HIS A 205 -16.85 2.06 31.95
C HIS A 205 -17.66 0.80 31.61
N PHE A 206 -17.23 -0.34 32.15
CA PHE A 206 -17.94 -1.61 32.03
C PHE A 206 -19.30 -1.55 32.74
N GLY A 207 -20.39 -1.88 32.03
CA GLY A 207 -21.68 -2.19 32.64
C GLY A 207 -21.76 -3.66 33.09
N SER A 208 -22.72 -4.03 33.95
CA SER A 208 -22.99 -5.43 34.30
C SER A 208 -24.40 -5.84 33.86
N GLY A 209 -24.52 -6.93 33.05
CA GLY A 209 -25.82 -7.40 32.53
C GLY A 209 -25.74 -8.62 31.60
N GLY A 210 -26.86 -8.99 30.94
CA GLY A 210 -26.98 -10.15 30.01
C GLY A 210 -26.60 -9.85 28.55
N THR A 211 -26.95 -10.71 27.57
CA THR A 211 -26.55 -10.58 26.14
C THR A 211 -27.73 -10.65 25.15
N ALA A 212 -27.92 -9.65 24.27
CA ALA A 212 -29.00 -9.58 23.26
C ALA A 212 -28.58 -8.86 21.96
N ILE A 213 -28.01 -9.61 21.01
CA ILE A 213 -27.40 -9.10 19.75
C ILE A 213 -28.41 -8.46 18.77
N ASP A 214 -29.61 -9.04 18.55
CA ASP A 214 -30.57 -8.54 17.54
C ASP A 214 -31.09 -7.13 17.87
N ARG A 215 -31.34 -6.84 19.15
CA ARG A 215 -31.72 -5.50 19.60
C ARG A 215 -30.62 -4.48 19.32
N ALA A 216 -29.36 -4.90 19.34
CA ALA A 216 -28.24 -4.04 18.97
C ALA A 216 -28.21 -3.72 17.48
N LEU A 217 -28.45 -4.71 16.61
CA LEU A 217 -28.53 -4.47 15.16
C LEU A 217 -29.67 -3.52 14.81
N GLY A 218 -30.87 -3.75 15.37
CA GLY A 218 -32.02 -2.86 15.16
C GLY A 218 -31.77 -1.43 15.65
N PHE A 219 -31.16 -1.28 16.83
CA PHE A 219 -30.82 0.03 17.40
C PHE A 219 -29.80 0.79 16.55
N VAL A 220 -28.71 0.13 16.16
CA VAL A 220 -27.61 0.76 15.41
C VAL A 220 -28.04 1.06 13.98
N CYS A 221 -28.60 0.08 13.26
CA CYS A 221 -29.03 0.26 11.88
C CYS A 221 -30.28 1.12 11.77
N GLY A 222 -31.22 1.05 12.72
CA GLY A 222 -32.40 1.90 12.74
C GLY A 222 -32.11 3.33 13.18
N GLY A 223 -31.26 3.51 14.19
CA GLY A 223 -31.10 4.78 14.90
C GLY A 223 -29.76 5.50 14.69
N MET A 224 -28.64 4.78 14.60
CA MET A 224 -27.32 5.43 14.54
C MET A 224 -26.78 5.62 13.12
N PHE A 225 -27.19 4.77 12.16
CA PHE A 225 -27.00 5.04 10.73
C PHE A 225 -28.14 5.93 10.19
N THR A 226 -28.23 7.14 10.76
CA THR A 226 -29.21 8.18 10.41
C THR A 226 -28.50 9.53 10.32
N ARG A 227 -29.10 10.49 9.60
CA ARG A 227 -28.51 11.82 9.43
C ARG A 227 -28.42 12.56 10.77
N GLU A 228 -29.40 12.32 11.64
CA GLU A 228 -29.52 12.86 13.00
C GLU A 228 -28.38 12.37 13.91
N SER A 229 -27.88 11.16 13.66
CA SER A 229 -26.71 10.56 14.33
C SER A 229 -25.40 10.75 13.57
N GLY A 230 -25.35 11.66 12.59
CA GLY A 230 -24.13 12.03 11.88
C GLY A 230 -23.76 11.15 10.70
N ALA A 231 -24.63 10.22 10.28
CA ALA A 231 -24.39 9.39 9.09
C ALA A 231 -24.52 10.20 7.79
N ARG A 232 -23.62 9.95 6.84
CA ARG A 232 -23.55 10.64 5.55
C ARG A 232 -24.34 9.88 4.50
N THR A 233 -25.16 10.61 3.73
CA THR A 233 -26.09 10.09 2.72
C THR A 233 -25.42 9.27 1.60
N HIS A 234 -24.18 9.58 1.24
CA HIS A 234 -23.43 8.90 0.18
C HIS A 234 -22.16 8.23 0.72
N SER A 235 -22.17 7.84 1.99
CA SER A 235 -21.10 7.06 2.58
C SER A 235 -21.42 5.57 2.59
N HIS A 236 -20.37 4.77 2.72
CA HIS A 236 -20.50 3.36 2.99
C HIS A 236 -20.61 3.11 4.50
N SER A 237 -21.73 2.55 4.95
CA SER A 237 -22.00 2.25 6.36
C SER A 237 -21.48 0.87 6.77
N ILE A 238 -20.63 0.82 7.79
CA ILE A 238 -19.98 -0.41 8.29
C ILE A 238 -20.30 -0.59 9.77
N LEU A 239 -20.86 -1.74 10.13
CA LEU A 239 -21.05 -2.19 11.50
C LEU A 239 -19.98 -3.23 11.84
N VAL A 240 -19.22 -3.01 12.90
CA VAL A 240 -18.27 -4.00 13.43
C VAL A 240 -18.78 -4.54 14.76
N LEU A 241 -19.21 -5.79 14.79
CA LEU A 241 -19.74 -6.48 15.96
C LEU A 241 -18.61 -7.24 16.67
N LEU A 242 -18.39 -6.96 17.96
CA LEU A 242 -17.47 -7.70 18.82
C LEU A 242 -18.28 -8.39 19.94
N THR A 243 -18.19 -9.71 20.04
CA THR A 243 -19.05 -10.51 20.95
C THR A 243 -18.36 -11.79 21.41
N ASP A 244 -18.57 -12.18 22.67
CA ASP A 244 -18.14 -13.49 23.20
C ASP A 244 -19.30 -14.48 23.42
N GLY A 245 -20.54 -13.97 23.38
CA GLY A 245 -21.76 -14.75 23.55
C GLY A 245 -22.33 -15.32 22.25
N GLN A 246 -23.15 -16.36 22.42
CA GLN A 246 -24.09 -16.80 21.40
C GLN A 246 -25.31 -15.88 21.39
N SER A 247 -25.96 -15.74 20.25
CA SER A 247 -27.33 -15.23 20.21
C SER A 247 -28.26 -16.40 19.90
N SER A 248 -29.54 -16.32 20.21
CA SER A 248 -30.50 -17.35 19.80
C SER A 248 -31.18 -17.03 18.46
N GLU A 249 -30.84 -15.92 17.76
CA GLU A 249 -31.85 -15.24 16.94
C GLU A 249 -31.35 -14.74 15.57
N ALA A 250 -30.93 -15.65 14.69
CA ALA A 250 -30.51 -15.34 13.31
C ALA A 250 -31.66 -14.88 12.35
N ASN A 251 -32.89 -14.68 12.83
CA ASN A 251 -34.09 -14.46 11.99
C ASN A 251 -34.97 -13.27 12.45
N LYS A 252 -34.36 -12.15 12.86
CA LYS A 252 -35.12 -11.04 13.46
C LYS A 252 -34.92 -9.67 12.77
N PRO A 253 -35.83 -8.69 13.01
CA PRO A 253 -35.96 -7.45 12.24
C PRO A 253 -34.71 -6.56 12.21
N GLY A 254 -33.81 -6.67 13.19
CA GLY A 254 -32.59 -5.86 13.25
C GLY A 254 -31.66 -6.13 12.07
N LEU A 255 -31.41 -7.41 11.78
CA LEU A 255 -30.60 -7.82 10.62
C LEU A 255 -31.26 -7.39 9.30
N ALA A 256 -32.58 -7.54 9.19
CA ALA A 256 -33.34 -7.08 8.02
C ALA A 256 -33.21 -5.55 7.83
N THR A 257 -33.24 -4.79 8.92
CA THR A 257 -33.03 -3.33 8.91
C THR A 257 -31.65 -2.98 8.37
N CYS A 258 -30.59 -3.62 8.89
CA CYS A 258 -29.23 -3.41 8.39
C CYS A 258 -29.10 -3.74 6.90
N ARG A 259 -29.66 -4.87 6.45
CA ARG A 259 -29.66 -5.29 5.05
C ARG A 259 -30.41 -4.30 4.15
N SER A 260 -31.58 -3.81 4.58
CA SER A 260 -32.38 -2.82 3.83
C SER A 260 -31.66 -1.48 3.64
N LYS A 261 -30.80 -1.10 4.59
CA LYS A 261 -29.97 0.11 4.54
C LYS A 261 -28.59 -0.13 3.91
N ASN A 262 -28.34 -1.31 3.36
CA ASN A 262 -27.06 -1.69 2.75
C ASN A 262 -25.86 -1.50 3.70
N VAL A 263 -26.04 -1.80 5.00
CA VAL A 263 -24.98 -1.74 6.01
C VAL A 263 -24.14 -3.02 5.90
N THR A 264 -22.82 -2.86 5.76
CA THR A 264 -21.88 -3.99 5.81
C THR A 264 -21.61 -4.38 7.25
N ILE A 265 -21.77 -5.67 7.58
CA ILE A 265 -21.58 -6.22 8.91
C ILE A 265 -20.29 -7.07 8.90
N ILE A 266 -19.35 -6.69 9.78
CA ILE A 266 -18.13 -7.42 10.11
C ILE A 266 -18.30 -7.98 11.52
N GLY A 267 -17.96 -9.25 11.74
CA GLY A 267 -18.14 -9.94 13.01
C GLY A 267 -16.82 -10.45 13.58
N ILE A 268 -16.56 -10.16 14.85
CA ILE A 268 -15.43 -10.68 15.61
C ILE A 268 -15.98 -11.48 16.78
N GLY A 269 -15.90 -12.81 16.67
CA GLY A 269 -16.21 -13.74 17.74
C GLY A 269 -15.01 -13.92 18.66
N ILE A 270 -15.17 -13.67 19.95
CA ILE A 270 -14.08 -13.74 20.93
C ILE A 270 -14.33 -14.88 21.93
N GLY A 271 -13.38 -15.81 22.05
CA GLY A 271 -13.45 -16.92 23.00
C GLY A 271 -13.97 -18.23 22.40
N GLY A 272 -14.17 -19.25 23.23
CA GLY A 272 -14.53 -20.61 22.80
C GLY A 272 -16.02 -20.93 22.83
N ASN A 273 -16.85 -20.04 23.38
CA ASN A 273 -18.29 -20.28 23.55
C ASN A 273 -19.14 -19.74 22.39
N VAL A 274 -18.49 -19.19 21.36
CA VAL A 274 -19.15 -18.51 20.26
C VAL A 274 -19.70 -19.51 19.26
N ASN A 275 -20.93 -19.31 18.79
CA ASN A 275 -21.50 -20.12 17.72
C ASN A 275 -21.05 -19.56 16.36
N GLU A 276 -19.97 -20.11 15.83
CA GLU A 276 -19.37 -19.67 14.56
C GLU A 276 -20.36 -19.69 13.39
N GLN A 277 -21.11 -20.78 13.23
CA GLN A 277 -22.09 -20.91 12.14
C GLN A 277 -23.13 -19.79 12.20
N GLN A 278 -23.55 -19.43 13.41
CA GLN A 278 -24.46 -18.33 13.62
C GLN A 278 -23.83 -16.98 13.26
N LEU A 279 -22.66 -16.65 13.79
CA LEU A 279 -22.05 -15.34 13.51
C LEU A 279 -21.70 -15.19 12.01
N ARG A 280 -21.31 -16.28 11.35
CA ARG A 280 -21.12 -16.31 9.90
C ARG A 280 -22.40 -16.02 9.11
N SER A 281 -23.58 -16.32 9.66
CA SER A 281 -24.87 -15.99 9.03
C SER A 281 -25.28 -14.51 9.19
N LEU A 282 -24.69 -13.80 10.15
CA LEU A 282 -24.97 -12.39 10.44
C LEU A 282 -24.12 -11.43 9.62
N VAL A 283 -22.86 -11.80 9.37
CA VAL A 283 -21.93 -10.97 8.60
C VAL A 283 -22.34 -10.87 7.13
N SER A 284 -21.94 -9.79 6.46
CA SER A 284 -22.33 -9.57 5.06
C SER A 284 -21.66 -10.52 4.07
N GLN A 285 -20.48 -11.03 4.40
CA GLN A 285 -19.73 -12.02 3.63
C GLN A 285 -19.06 -13.03 4.57
N PRO A 286 -18.92 -14.32 4.19
CA PRO A 286 -18.31 -15.34 5.06
C PRO A 286 -16.89 -14.98 5.53
N GLU A 287 -16.11 -14.27 4.71
CA GLU A 287 -14.76 -13.79 5.02
C GLU A 287 -14.71 -12.59 5.98
N TYR A 288 -15.85 -11.94 6.26
CA TYR A 288 -15.95 -10.83 7.22
C TYR A 288 -16.19 -11.31 8.65
N TYR A 289 -16.09 -12.62 8.89
CA TYR A 289 -16.09 -13.20 10.21
C TYR A 289 -14.67 -13.58 10.66
N PHE A 290 -14.28 -13.11 11.85
CA PHE A 290 -13.01 -13.44 12.50
C PHE A 290 -13.28 -14.11 13.84
N ASP A 291 -12.68 -15.27 14.06
CA ASP A 291 -12.61 -15.93 15.36
C ASP A 291 -11.27 -15.60 16.06
N THR A 292 -11.31 -15.39 17.37
CA THR A 292 -10.11 -15.14 18.17
C THR A 292 -10.36 -15.39 19.65
N THR A 293 -9.37 -15.13 20.50
CA THR A 293 -9.51 -15.07 21.97
C THR A 293 -9.10 -13.69 22.45
N TYR A 294 -9.51 -13.28 23.66
CA TYR A 294 -9.08 -11.99 24.23
C TYR A 294 -7.56 -11.82 24.24
N LYS A 295 -6.80 -12.90 24.47
CA LYS A 295 -5.33 -12.89 24.43
C LYS A 295 -4.77 -12.58 23.04
N ASN A 296 -5.46 -13.00 21.98
CA ASN A 296 -5.01 -12.90 20.60
C ASN A 296 -5.83 -11.87 19.79
N LEU A 297 -6.63 -11.02 20.44
CA LEU A 297 -7.55 -10.11 19.76
C LEU A 297 -6.82 -9.21 18.76
N ASP A 298 -5.63 -8.70 19.12
CA ASP A 298 -4.78 -7.90 18.24
C ASP A 298 -4.36 -8.60 16.94
N THR A 299 -4.32 -9.94 16.89
CA THR A 299 -3.98 -10.67 15.67
C THR A 299 -5.03 -10.50 14.57
N THR A 300 -6.26 -10.10 14.93
CA THR A 300 -7.34 -9.79 13.98
C THR A 300 -7.18 -8.40 13.37
N LEU A 301 -6.37 -7.52 13.97
CA LEU A 301 -6.28 -6.11 13.60
C LEU A 301 -5.89 -5.89 12.12
N PRO A 302 -4.89 -6.58 11.55
CA PRO A 302 -4.59 -6.43 10.12
C PRO A 302 -5.77 -6.82 9.23
N LYS A 303 -6.49 -7.89 9.57
CA LYS A 303 -7.67 -8.34 8.81
C LYS A 303 -8.82 -7.35 8.93
N LEU A 304 -9.09 -6.85 10.14
CA LEU A 304 -10.13 -5.84 10.39
C LEU A 304 -9.83 -4.55 9.63
N LEU A 305 -8.61 -4.02 9.77
CA LEU A 305 -8.19 -2.81 9.08
C LEU A 305 -8.33 -3.00 7.58
N LYS A 306 -7.81 -4.10 7.03
CA LYS A 306 -7.96 -4.43 5.62
C LYS A 306 -9.43 -4.48 5.19
N THR A 307 -10.30 -5.10 5.97
CA THR A 307 -11.74 -5.23 5.61
C THR A 307 -12.46 -3.88 5.65
N ILE A 308 -12.11 -3.01 6.59
CA ILE A 308 -12.65 -1.65 6.69
C ILE A 308 -12.09 -0.74 5.58
N THR A 309 -10.79 -0.83 5.30
CA THR A 309 -10.10 0.05 4.36
C THR A 309 -10.31 -0.39 2.92
N ASP A 310 -10.28 -1.68 2.64
CA ASP A 310 -10.34 -2.27 1.30
C ASP A 310 -11.78 -2.68 0.96
N PHE A 311 -12.74 -1.82 1.30
CA PHE A 311 -14.13 -2.07 0.95
C PHE A 311 -14.31 -1.96 -0.56
N CYS A 312 -14.58 -3.10 -1.19
CA CYS A 312 -15.24 -3.17 -2.47
C CYS A 312 -16.74 -3.27 -2.15
N PRO A 313 -17.59 -2.30 -2.51
CA PRO A 313 -19.03 -2.55 -2.50
C PRO A 313 -19.32 -3.81 -3.31
N PRO A 314 -20.44 -4.49 -3.07
CA PRO A 314 -20.85 -5.55 -3.98
C PRO A 314 -20.85 -5.00 -5.41
N GLY A 315 -20.04 -5.58 -6.29
CA GLY A 315 -20.11 -5.35 -7.73
C GLY A 315 -19.17 -4.29 -8.30
N CYS A 316 -17.90 -4.65 -8.52
CA CYS A 316 -17.34 -4.34 -9.83
C CYS A 316 -18.23 -5.05 -10.86
N GLN A 317 -18.99 -4.26 -11.62
CA GLN A 317 -19.94 -4.75 -12.61
C GLN A 317 -19.21 -5.26 -13.85
N ASN A 318 -19.94 -5.94 -14.74
CA ASN A 318 -19.45 -6.35 -16.05
C ASN A 318 -18.13 -7.14 -16.04
N GLY A 319 -17.87 -7.91 -14.97
CA GLY A 319 -16.66 -8.71 -14.83
C GLY A 319 -15.42 -7.92 -14.38
N GLY A 320 -15.59 -6.72 -13.81
CA GLY A 320 -14.50 -5.97 -13.19
C GLY A 320 -13.91 -6.68 -11.98
N THR A 321 -12.60 -6.52 -11.78
CA THR A 321 -11.88 -7.05 -10.62
C THR A 321 -11.60 -5.91 -9.65
N CYS A 322 -11.97 -6.05 -8.39
CA CYS A 322 -11.64 -5.02 -7.40
C CYS A 322 -10.13 -5.05 -7.10
N ILE A 323 -9.45 -3.91 -7.28
CA ILE A 323 -8.00 -3.80 -7.07
C ILE A 323 -7.62 -2.91 -5.89
N ALA A 324 -8.51 -2.02 -5.45
CA ALA A 324 -8.39 -1.24 -4.22
C ALA A 324 -9.76 -0.68 -3.80
N ARG A 325 -9.84 -0.04 -2.62
CA ARG A 325 -11.04 0.64 -2.11
C ARG A 325 -11.70 1.51 -3.17
N GLY A 326 -12.93 1.18 -3.57
CA GLY A 326 -13.68 1.93 -4.59
C GLY A 326 -13.05 1.95 -5.99
N LYS A 327 -12.07 1.08 -6.27
CA LYS A 327 -11.33 1.03 -7.52
C LYS A 327 -11.41 -0.36 -8.15
N CYS A 328 -12.14 -0.45 -9.25
CA CYS A 328 -12.20 -1.63 -10.08
C CYS A 328 -11.21 -1.55 -11.25
N ASP A 329 -10.53 -2.67 -11.55
CA ASP A 329 -9.91 -2.91 -12.84
C ASP A 329 -10.98 -3.40 -13.81
N CYS A 330 -11.28 -2.58 -14.81
CA CYS A 330 -12.35 -2.85 -15.75
C CYS A 330 -11.88 -3.67 -16.95
N PRO A 331 -12.66 -4.68 -17.37
CA PRO A 331 -12.42 -5.34 -18.64
C PRO A 331 -12.56 -4.35 -19.80
N GLY A 332 -11.94 -4.69 -20.94
CA GLY A 332 -11.96 -3.81 -22.11
C GLY A 332 -13.39 -3.52 -22.57
N GLY A 333 -13.66 -2.24 -22.86
CA GLY A 333 -15.00 -1.79 -23.24
C GLY A 333 -15.88 -1.38 -22.06
N TYR A 334 -15.34 -1.36 -20.83
CA TYR A 334 -16.02 -0.84 -19.66
C TYR A 334 -15.14 0.16 -18.89
N ALA A 335 -15.81 1.13 -18.25
CA ALA A 335 -15.22 2.22 -17.49
C ALA A 335 -16.09 2.58 -16.29
N GLY A 336 -15.61 3.53 -15.48
CA GLY A 336 -16.25 3.95 -14.23
C GLY A 336 -15.66 3.26 -13.00
N ASN A 337 -15.98 3.79 -11.82
CA ASN A 337 -15.46 3.30 -10.54
C ASN A 337 -15.91 1.87 -10.18
N LEU A 338 -17.03 1.42 -10.74
CA LEU A 338 -17.58 0.07 -10.61
C LEU A 338 -17.65 -0.66 -11.95
N CYS A 339 -16.97 -0.20 -13.01
CA CYS A 339 -17.09 -0.76 -14.37
C CYS A 339 -18.53 -0.79 -14.90
N GLN A 340 -19.37 0.14 -14.44
CA GLN A 340 -20.78 0.23 -14.78
C GLN A 340 -21.04 0.84 -16.16
N THR A 341 -20.06 1.56 -16.71
CA THR A 341 -20.22 2.31 -17.96
C THR A 341 -19.62 1.52 -19.11
N GLN A 342 -20.41 1.22 -20.15
CA GLN A 342 -19.88 0.67 -21.39
C GLN A 342 -19.24 1.78 -22.23
N VAL A 343 -18.03 1.54 -22.73
CA VAL A 343 -17.26 2.49 -23.56
C VAL A 343 -16.84 1.82 -24.86
N THR A 344 -16.71 2.64 -25.91
CA THR A 344 -16.28 2.17 -27.23
C THR A 344 -15.16 3.05 -27.77
N CYS A 345 -14.26 2.44 -28.53
CA CYS A 345 -13.14 3.12 -29.18
C CYS A 345 -13.28 2.92 -30.69
N SER A 346 -13.27 4.03 -31.43
CA SER A 346 -13.20 4.06 -32.89
C SER A 346 -12.13 5.09 -33.30
N PRO A 347 -10.94 4.65 -33.77
CA PRO A 347 -10.57 3.28 -34.15
C PRO A 347 -10.38 2.32 -32.97
N THR A 348 -10.45 1.01 -33.21
CA THR A 348 -10.21 -0.02 -32.19
C THR A 348 -8.75 -0.04 -31.74
N CYS A 349 -8.52 -0.23 -30.44
CA CYS A 349 -7.18 -0.41 -29.89
C CYS A 349 -6.47 -1.64 -30.50
N LYS A 350 -5.24 -1.46 -30.95
CA LYS A 350 -4.35 -2.49 -31.52
C LYS A 350 -3.52 -3.15 -30.41
N ASN A 351 -2.79 -4.21 -30.77
CA ASN A 351 -1.82 -4.91 -29.91
C ASN A 351 -2.37 -5.25 -28.50
N ASN A 352 -3.60 -5.76 -28.44
CA ASN A 352 -4.31 -6.10 -27.19
C ASN A 352 -4.53 -4.93 -26.21
N GLY A 353 -4.49 -3.69 -26.71
CA GLY A 353 -4.90 -2.51 -25.96
C GLY A 353 -6.37 -2.58 -25.55
N LYS A 354 -6.69 -2.07 -24.36
CA LYS A 354 -8.06 -2.05 -23.82
C LYS A 354 -8.64 -0.65 -23.89
N CYS A 355 -9.87 -0.53 -24.38
CA CYS A 355 -10.62 0.73 -24.32
C CYS A 355 -11.05 0.98 -22.86
N TYR A 356 -10.64 2.12 -22.28
CA TYR A 356 -10.95 2.48 -20.90
C TYR A 356 -11.76 3.78 -20.77
N ASP A 357 -11.94 4.49 -21.88
CA ASP A 357 -12.76 5.69 -22.03
C ASP A 357 -13.07 5.85 -23.53
N THR A 358 -14.03 6.70 -23.88
CA THR A 358 -14.44 6.94 -25.27
C THR A 358 -13.23 7.39 -26.11
N ASN A 359 -12.89 6.60 -27.12
CA ASN A 359 -11.72 6.81 -27.99
C ASN A 359 -10.36 6.90 -27.25
N LYS A 360 -10.24 6.35 -26.04
CA LYS A 360 -8.95 6.25 -25.32
C LYS A 360 -8.56 4.79 -25.06
N CYS A 361 -7.37 4.43 -25.54
CA CYS A 361 -6.80 3.10 -25.37
C CYS A 361 -5.76 3.05 -24.26
N ARG A 362 -5.82 2.01 -23.43
CA ARG A 362 -4.78 1.63 -22.48
C ARG A 362 -3.92 0.57 -23.15
N CYS A 363 -2.68 0.92 -23.42
CA CYS A 363 -1.75 0.05 -24.14
C CYS A 363 -1.13 -1.00 -23.22
N GLN A 364 -0.83 -2.16 -23.81
CA GLN A 364 -0.04 -3.19 -23.15
C GLN A 364 1.42 -2.75 -23.04
N GLN A 365 2.17 -3.40 -22.15
CA GLN A 365 3.59 -3.15 -22.01
C GLN A 365 4.31 -3.30 -23.37
N GLY A 366 5.16 -2.33 -23.69
CA GLY A 366 5.91 -2.29 -24.95
C GLY A 366 5.19 -1.60 -26.12
N PHE A 367 3.99 -1.06 -25.92
CA PHE A 367 3.26 -0.31 -26.96
C PHE A 367 2.75 1.04 -26.45
N GLU A 368 2.69 2.01 -27.35
CA GLU A 368 2.18 3.36 -27.14
C GLU A 368 1.37 3.84 -28.36
N GLY A 369 1.01 5.12 -28.36
CA GLY A 369 0.14 5.72 -29.36
C GLY A 369 -1.32 5.72 -28.94
N SER A 370 -2.13 6.55 -29.62
CA SER A 370 -3.54 6.75 -29.27
C SER A 370 -4.39 5.47 -29.41
N ILE A 371 -3.96 4.54 -30.28
CA ILE A 371 -4.59 3.24 -30.49
C ILE A 371 -3.64 2.07 -30.22
N CYS A 372 -2.52 2.28 -29.52
CA CYS A 372 -1.57 1.23 -29.15
C CYS A 372 -0.90 0.51 -30.34
N ASP A 373 -0.65 1.24 -31.42
CA ASP A 373 -0.06 0.75 -32.67
C ASP A 373 1.45 1.03 -32.79
N ILE A 374 2.01 1.83 -31.89
CA ILE A 374 3.42 2.22 -31.93
C ILE A 374 4.20 1.34 -30.94
N PRO A 375 5.18 0.54 -31.38
CA PRO A 375 6.03 -0.21 -30.45
C PRO A 375 7.02 0.72 -29.74
N ILE A 376 7.26 0.45 -28.46
CA ILE A 376 8.25 1.15 -27.63
C ILE A 376 9.54 0.34 -27.67
N CYS A 377 10.65 0.99 -28.02
CA CYS A 377 12.00 0.46 -27.84
C CYS A 377 12.69 1.26 -26.74
N ASN A 378 13.04 0.60 -25.62
CA ASN A 378 13.73 1.25 -24.51
C ASN A 378 15.00 0.46 -24.11
N PRO A 379 16.21 0.92 -24.53
CA PRO A 379 16.51 2.24 -25.10
C PRO A 379 16.07 2.42 -26.56
N GLU A 380 15.92 3.68 -26.99
CA GLU A 380 15.61 4.01 -28.39
C GLU A 380 16.67 3.51 -29.37
N CYS A 381 16.20 3.05 -30.55
CA CYS A 381 17.05 2.67 -31.67
C CYS A 381 17.95 3.83 -32.12
N LYS A 382 19.25 3.59 -32.24
CA LYS A 382 20.27 4.57 -32.66
C LYS A 382 20.40 4.62 -34.18
N ASN A 383 21.10 5.66 -34.65
CA ASN A 383 21.47 5.83 -36.06
C ASN A 383 20.29 5.66 -37.04
N ASN A 384 19.15 6.25 -36.71
CA ASN A 384 17.89 6.15 -37.48
C ASN A 384 17.36 4.71 -37.67
N GLY A 385 17.70 3.78 -36.77
CA GLY A 385 17.02 2.49 -36.70
C GLY A 385 15.52 2.66 -36.44
N THR A 386 14.72 1.79 -37.04
CA THR A 386 13.25 1.78 -36.86
C THR A 386 12.85 0.76 -35.82
N CYS A 387 12.02 1.14 -34.84
CA CYS A 387 11.46 0.19 -33.88
C CYS A 387 10.32 -0.59 -34.57
N SER A 388 10.54 -1.87 -34.86
CA SER A 388 9.55 -2.70 -35.58
C SER A 388 8.64 -3.49 -34.64
N ALA A 389 9.10 -3.74 -33.42
CA ALA A 389 8.40 -4.43 -32.36
C ALA A 389 9.00 -3.97 -31.01
N PRO A 390 8.34 -4.24 -29.86
CA PRO A 390 8.88 -3.86 -28.56
C PRO A 390 10.34 -4.31 -28.41
N ASP A 391 11.21 -3.37 -28.04
CA ASP A 391 12.66 -3.55 -27.87
C ASP A 391 13.40 -4.17 -29.08
N THR A 392 12.81 -4.11 -30.28
CA THR A 392 13.37 -4.69 -31.50
C THR A 392 13.61 -3.60 -32.55
N CYS A 393 14.90 -3.33 -32.81
CA CYS A 393 15.33 -2.36 -33.80
C CYS A 393 15.68 -3.00 -35.15
N VAL A 394 15.20 -2.39 -36.23
CA VAL A 394 15.63 -2.68 -37.61
C VAL A 394 16.60 -1.57 -38.03
N CYS A 395 17.83 -1.97 -38.35
CA CYS A 395 18.90 -1.02 -38.66
C CYS A 395 18.90 -0.60 -40.14
N VAL A 396 19.26 0.66 -40.38
CA VAL A 396 19.53 1.17 -41.71
C VAL A 396 20.81 0.53 -42.25
N ASN A 397 20.90 0.36 -43.58
CA ASN A 397 22.10 -0.13 -44.25
C ASN A 397 23.36 0.59 -43.76
N GLY A 398 24.38 -0.18 -43.36
CA GLY A 398 25.61 0.37 -42.80
C GLY A 398 25.67 0.40 -41.27
N TYR A 399 24.60 0.03 -40.57
CA TYR A 399 24.57 -0.10 -39.12
C TYR A 399 24.15 -1.50 -38.67
N SER A 400 24.59 -1.90 -37.47
CA SER A 400 24.24 -3.17 -36.82
C SER A 400 24.20 -3.03 -35.29
N GLY A 401 23.92 -4.11 -34.58
CA GLY A 401 23.76 -4.13 -33.12
C GLY A 401 22.30 -4.16 -32.70
N GLY A 402 22.03 -4.46 -31.43
CA GLY A 402 20.67 -4.60 -30.92
C GLY A 402 19.89 -3.27 -30.90
N LEU A 403 20.62 -2.15 -30.81
CA LEU A 403 20.10 -0.79 -30.85
C LEU A 403 20.60 -0.05 -32.10
N CYS A 404 21.12 -0.74 -33.11
CA CYS A 404 21.73 -0.15 -34.30
C CYS A 404 22.89 0.82 -33.99
N GLU A 405 23.60 0.58 -32.89
CA GLU A 405 24.67 1.42 -32.37
C GLU A 405 26.01 1.25 -33.08
N VAL A 406 26.22 0.14 -33.79
CA VAL A 406 27.47 -0.19 -34.46
C VAL A 406 27.46 0.34 -35.89
N ASN A 407 28.35 1.27 -36.22
CA ASN A 407 28.59 1.70 -37.59
C ASN A 407 29.56 0.75 -38.29
N LEU A 408 29.11 0.09 -39.36
CA LEU A 408 29.87 -0.91 -40.12
C LEU A 408 30.99 -0.30 -40.97
N GLU A 409 30.96 1.00 -41.25
CA GLU A 409 32.06 1.69 -41.95
C GLU A 409 33.35 1.65 -41.14
N PHE A 410 33.24 1.62 -39.80
CA PHE A 410 34.38 1.48 -38.91
C PHE A 410 35.11 0.14 -39.02
N CYS A 411 34.46 -0.86 -39.63
CA CYS A 411 35.02 -2.17 -39.88
C CYS A 411 35.29 -2.39 -41.37
N ARG A 412 35.55 -1.35 -42.18
CA ARG A 412 36.06 -1.53 -43.54
C ARG A 412 37.59 -1.60 -43.54
N PRO A 413 38.20 -2.65 -44.15
CA PRO A 413 37.58 -3.80 -44.82
C PRO A 413 36.86 -4.74 -43.85
N GLY A 414 35.72 -5.34 -44.26
CA GLY A 414 34.82 -6.13 -43.40
C GLY A 414 35.50 -7.22 -42.56
N CYS A 415 34.88 -7.60 -41.45
CA CYS A 415 35.29 -8.79 -40.69
C CYS A 415 35.12 -10.04 -41.56
N GLN A 416 36.22 -10.77 -41.80
CA GLN A 416 36.25 -11.97 -42.63
C GLN A 416 35.86 -13.21 -41.82
N ASN A 417 35.61 -14.33 -42.51
CA ASN A 417 35.39 -15.65 -41.91
C ASN A 417 34.30 -15.71 -40.82
N GLY A 418 33.26 -14.87 -40.93
CA GLY A 418 32.15 -14.82 -39.97
C GLY A 418 32.42 -14.00 -38.71
N GLY A 419 33.42 -13.11 -38.70
CA GLY A 419 33.68 -12.21 -37.59
C GLY A 419 32.61 -11.12 -37.40
N THR A 420 32.39 -10.73 -36.14
CA THR A 420 31.42 -9.68 -35.77
C THR A 420 32.16 -8.36 -35.54
N CYS A 421 31.72 -7.28 -36.18
CA CYS A 421 32.27 -5.93 -35.96
C CYS A 421 31.91 -5.44 -34.56
N ILE A 422 32.91 -5.07 -33.75
CA ILE A 422 32.68 -4.60 -32.37
C ILE A 422 33.21 -3.19 -32.11
N ALA A 423 34.18 -2.70 -32.89
CA ALA A 423 34.69 -1.34 -32.82
C ALA A 423 35.49 -0.98 -34.08
N LYS A 424 35.95 0.27 -34.18
CA LYS A 424 36.78 0.74 -35.29
C LYS A 424 38.04 -0.10 -35.49
N GLY A 425 38.12 -0.77 -36.64
CA GLY A 425 39.21 -1.68 -37.01
C GLY A 425 39.31 -2.94 -36.14
N LYS A 426 38.24 -3.32 -35.41
CA LYS A 426 38.28 -4.45 -34.47
C LYS A 426 37.08 -5.37 -34.67
N CYS A 427 37.40 -6.60 -35.06
CA CYS A 427 36.45 -7.70 -35.19
C CYS A 427 36.59 -8.70 -34.04
N LEU A 428 35.45 -9.22 -33.58
CA LEU A 428 35.37 -10.42 -32.76
C LEU A 428 35.45 -11.64 -33.68
N CYS A 429 36.52 -12.41 -33.58
CA CYS A 429 36.75 -13.53 -34.48
C CYS A 429 36.16 -14.83 -33.93
N PRO A 430 35.54 -15.65 -34.82
CA PRO A 430 35.12 -16.99 -34.46
C PRO A 430 36.33 -17.90 -34.22
N GLU A 431 36.10 -19.06 -33.61
CA GLU A 431 37.15 -20.00 -33.24
C GLU A 431 38.03 -20.40 -34.44
N GLY A 432 39.35 -20.41 -34.24
CA GLY A 432 40.32 -20.72 -35.28
C GLY A 432 40.69 -19.55 -36.20
N TYR A 433 40.18 -18.34 -35.94
CA TYR A 433 40.54 -17.14 -36.68
C TYR A 433 41.04 -16.02 -35.76
N ALA A 434 42.00 -15.23 -36.26
CA ALA A 434 42.58 -14.10 -35.56
C ALA A 434 42.92 -12.95 -36.52
N GLY A 435 43.44 -11.86 -35.96
CA GLY A 435 43.73 -10.62 -36.67
C GLY A 435 42.58 -9.61 -36.56
N ASN A 436 42.87 -8.34 -36.87
CA ASN A 436 41.93 -7.22 -36.72
C ASN A 436 40.64 -7.37 -37.55
N HIS A 437 40.71 -8.15 -38.63
CA HIS A 437 39.59 -8.47 -39.52
C HIS A 437 39.33 -9.97 -39.62
N CYS A 438 39.81 -10.79 -38.67
CA CYS A 438 39.65 -12.25 -38.69
C CYS A 438 40.16 -12.93 -39.96
N GLN A 439 41.13 -12.30 -40.61
CA GLN A 439 41.69 -12.72 -41.89
C GLN A 439 42.69 -13.88 -41.75
N ASN A 440 43.24 -14.08 -40.54
CA ASN A 440 44.24 -15.11 -40.30
C ASN A 440 43.58 -16.36 -39.74
N ARG A 441 43.78 -17.51 -40.38
CA ARG A 441 43.46 -18.81 -39.78
C ARG A 441 44.59 -19.19 -38.80
N VAL A 442 44.26 -19.34 -37.53
CA VAL A 442 45.21 -19.72 -36.49
C VAL A 442 45.06 -21.19 -36.12
N THR A 443 46.18 -21.86 -35.91
CA THR A 443 46.21 -23.26 -35.45
C THR A 443 47.21 -23.34 -34.31
N CYS A 444 46.85 -24.06 -33.25
CA CYS A 444 47.72 -24.30 -32.11
C CYS A 444 48.30 -25.71 -32.21
N ASN A 445 49.62 -25.83 -32.09
CA ASN A 445 50.31 -27.10 -31.98
C ASN A 445 51.28 -27.07 -30.77
N PRO A 446 50.93 -27.69 -29.63
CA PRO A 446 49.84 -28.66 -29.45
C PRO A 446 48.45 -28.01 -29.40
N LYS A 447 47.40 -28.81 -29.69
CA LYS A 447 46.00 -28.36 -29.54
C LYS A 447 45.70 -27.99 -28.08
N CYS A 448 44.94 -26.92 -27.89
CA CYS A 448 44.40 -26.55 -26.59
C CYS A 448 43.45 -27.64 -26.08
N LYS A 449 43.64 -28.13 -24.85
CA LYS A 449 42.80 -29.19 -24.26
C LYS A 449 41.45 -28.63 -23.78
N ASN A 450 41.48 -27.65 -22.88
CA ASN A 450 40.29 -26.99 -22.33
C ASN A 450 40.34 -25.48 -22.59
N GLY A 451 40.48 -25.08 -23.84
CA GLY A 451 40.55 -23.69 -24.24
C GLY A 451 40.46 -23.53 -25.74
N ILE A 452 40.39 -22.28 -26.19
CA ILE A 452 40.37 -21.95 -27.61
C ILE A 452 41.73 -21.42 -28.06
N CYS A 453 42.10 -21.71 -29.31
CA CYS A 453 43.29 -21.14 -29.93
C CYS A 453 43.01 -19.68 -30.32
N VAL A 454 43.74 -18.74 -29.73
CA VAL A 454 43.54 -17.28 -29.96
C VAL A 454 44.65 -16.65 -30.78
N ASP A 455 45.78 -17.34 -30.92
CA ASP A 455 46.93 -16.95 -31.74
C ASP A 455 47.77 -18.20 -32.05
N TYR A 456 48.79 -18.09 -32.89
CA TYR A 456 49.74 -19.18 -33.14
C TYR A 456 50.33 -19.69 -31.82
N ASP A 457 50.09 -20.98 -31.55
CA ASP A 457 50.53 -21.70 -30.35
C ASP A 457 50.12 -21.05 -29.00
N LYS A 458 49.09 -20.19 -29.01
CA LYS A 458 48.57 -19.51 -27.82
C LYS A 458 47.13 -19.89 -27.54
N CYS A 459 46.92 -20.54 -26.40
CA CYS A 459 45.60 -20.93 -25.91
C CYS A 459 45.03 -19.90 -24.92
N ARG A 460 43.73 -19.60 -25.05
CA ARG A 460 42.93 -18.95 -24.02
C ARG A 460 42.06 -20.01 -23.33
N CYS A 461 42.35 -20.28 -22.06
CA CYS A 461 41.70 -21.35 -21.33
C CYS A 461 40.24 -21.02 -20.98
N HIS A 462 39.40 -22.05 -20.99
CA HIS A 462 38.06 -21.96 -20.43
C HIS A 462 38.14 -21.76 -18.92
N GLN A 463 37.05 -21.28 -18.33
CA GLN A 463 36.95 -21.04 -16.90
C GLN A 463 37.33 -22.32 -16.13
N GLY A 464 38.19 -22.16 -15.11
CA GLY A 464 38.66 -23.28 -14.28
C GLY A 464 39.87 -24.05 -14.81
N TYR A 465 40.50 -23.64 -15.92
CA TYR A 465 41.71 -24.27 -16.45
C TYR A 465 42.85 -23.27 -16.68
N GLN A 466 44.09 -23.74 -16.57
CA GLN A 466 45.32 -22.98 -16.77
C GLN A 466 46.40 -23.81 -17.50
N GLY A 467 47.57 -23.19 -17.69
CA GLY A 467 48.71 -23.75 -18.42
C GLY A 467 48.68 -23.39 -19.90
N THR A 468 49.82 -23.59 -20.56
CA THR A 468 50.05 -23.16 -21.96
C THR A 468 49.11 -23.81 -22.97
N ILE A 469 48.67 -25.05 -22.70
CA ILE A 469 47.69 -25.79 -23.51
C ILE A 469 46.36 -26.02 -22.77
N CYS A 470 46.09 -25.31 -21.68
CA CYS A 470 44.87 -25.43 -20.88
C CYS A 470 44.60 -26.86 -20.36
N GLY A 471 45.68 -27.54 -19.96
CA GLY A 471 45.63 -28.92 -19.47
C GLY A 471 45.58 -29.04 -17.94
N ILE A 472 45.75 -27.94 -17.21
CA ILE A 472 45.88 -27.95 -15.75
C ILE A 472 44.58 -27.39 -15.16
N PRO A 473 43.79 -28.16 -14.39
CA PRO A 473 42.62 -27.63 -13.69
C PRO A 473 43.03 -26.67 -12.56
N ILE A 474 42.19 -25.69 -12.28
CA ILE A 474 42.34 -24.74 -11.18
C ILE A 474 41.39 -25.15 -10.06
N CYS A 475 41.93 -25.47 -8.90
CA CYS A 475 41.17 -25.65 -7.67
C CYS A 475 41.35 -24.39 -6.82
N ASN A 476 40.28 -23.60 -6.71
CA ASN A 476 40.21 -22.46 -5.81
C ASN A 476 38.93 -22.58 -4.96
N PRO A 477 39.04 -22.85 -3.65
CA PRO A 477 40.28 -22.93 -2.85
C PRO A 477 41.19 -24.12 -3.20
N GLU A 478 42.47 -24.01 -2.88
CA GLU A 478 43.44 -25.10 -3.08
C GLU A 478 43.09 -26.33 -2.23
N CYS A 479 43.28 -27.52 -2.81
CA CYS A 479 43.14 -28.79 -2.11
C CYS A 479 44.09 -28.87 -0.90
N LYS A 480 43.58 -29.30 0.24
CA LYS A 480 44.32 -29.44 1.50
C LYS A 480 44.87 -30.87 1.64
N ASN A 481 45.76 -31.05 2.61
CA ASN A 481 46.29 -32.36 3.01
C ASN A 481 46.77 -33.23 1.82
N ASN A 482 47.56 -32.65 0.92
CA ASN A 482 48.09 -33.28 -0.30
C ASN A 482 47.02 -33.79 -1.30
N GLY A 483 45.78 -33.29 -1.22
CA GLY A 483 44.78 -33.58 -2.26
C GLY A 483 45.22 -33.10 -3.64
N THR A 484 44.96 -33.89 -4.67
CA THR A 484 45.29 -33.57 -6.06
C THR A 484 44.10 -32.92 -6.76
N CYS A 485 44.32 -31.83 -7.50
CA CYS A 485 43.27 -31.19 -8.28
C CYS A 485 42.99 -32.00 -9.55
N SER A 486 41.87 -32.74 -9.57
CA SER A 486 41.51 -33.65 -10.67
C SER A 486 40.60 -32.99 -11.71
N ALA A 487 39.83 -31.98 -11.31
CA ALA A 487 39.00 -31.15 -12.19
C ALA A 487 38.80 -29.75 -11.58
N PRO A 488 38.27 -28.75 -12.32
CA PRO A 488 38.01 -27.43 -11.75
C PRO A 488 37.17 -27.51 -10.47
N ALA A 489 37.69 -26.94 -9.38
CA ALA A 489 37.09 -26.99 -8.04
C ALA A 489 36.86 -28.41 -7.46
N THR A 490 37.51 -29.44 -7.99
CA THR A 490 37.38 -30.83 -7.52
C THR A 490 38.71 -31.40 -7.07
N CYS A 491 38.77 -31.79 -5.79
CA CYS A 491 39.95 -32.39 -5.17
C CYS A 491 39.78 -33.90 -5.04
N GLU A 492 40.84 -34.63 -5.38
CA GLU A 492 40.99 -36.05 -5.10
C GLU A 492 41.87 -36.22 -3.85
N CYS A 493 41.32 -36.83 -2.81
CA CYS A 493 41.95 -36.87 -1.49
C CYS A 493 42.86 -38.09 -1.30
N GLU A 494 43.97 -37.89 -0.60
CA GLU A 494 44.84 -38.97 -0.16
C GLU A 494 44.15 -39.85 0.91
N ASN A 495 44.53 -41.13 0.98
CA ASN A 495 43.94 -42.08 1.92
C ASN A 495 43.98 -41.56 3.37
N GLY A 496 42.82 -41.55 4.03
CA GLY A 496 42.65 -41.04 5.40
C GLY A 496 42.14 -39.60 5.48
N TYR A 497 41.90 -38.93 4.35
CA TYR A 497 41.27 -37.61 4.27
C TYR A 497 39.98 -37.64 3.45
N SER A 498 39.06 -36.71 3.74
CA SER A 498 37.79 -36.54 3.02
C SER A 498 37.34 -35.07 3.05
N GLY A 499 36.18 -34.75 2.46
CA GLY A 499 35.69 -33.38 2.30
C GLY A 499 35.95 -32.81 0.91
N GLY A 500 35.28 -31.72 0.55
CA GLY A 500 35.35 -31.13 -0.81
C GLY A 500 36.72 -30.55 -1.16
N LEU A 501 37.52 -30.20 -0.15
CA LEU A 501 38.90 -29.70 -0.27
C LEU A 501 39.89 -30.64 0.44
N CYS A 502 39.49 -31.88 0.76
CA CYS A 502 40.29 -32.84 1.53
C CYS A 502 40.66 -32.35 2.94
N GLU A 503 39.85 -31.49 3.53
CA GLU A 503 40.07 -30.82 4.82
C GLU A 503 39.82 -31.71 6.04
N VAL A 504 39.05 -32.79 5.89
CA VAL A 504 38.63 -33.66 6.98
C VAL A 504 39.64 -34.78 7.17
N ASN A 505 40.35 -34.80 8.31
CA ASN A 505 41.23 -35.89 8.70
C ASN A 505 40.45 -37.00 9.42
N LEU A 506 40.31 -38.17 8.80
CA LEU A 506 39.52 -39.29 9.30
C LEU A 506 40.15 -39.97 10.54
N SER A 507 41.48 -39.85 10.73
CA SER A 507 42.17 -40.43 11.91
C SER A 507 41.80 -39.75 13.24
N LYS A 508 41.25 -38.51 13.19
CA LYS A 508 40.76 -37.81 14.38
C LYS A 508 39.41 -38.36 14.87
N TYR A 509 38.64 -39.00 14.01
CA TYR A 509 37.33 -39.57 14.34
C TYR A 509 37.43 -41.00 14.87
N ASP A 510 38.53 -41.71 14.58
CA ASP A 510 38.80 -43.07 15.09
C ASP A 510 39.01 -43.10 16.62
N ARG A 511 39.25 -41.95 17.27
CA ARG A 511 39.39 -41.84 18.74
C ARG A 511 38.08 -41.60 19.50
N GLN A 512 36.96 -41.30 18.83
CA GLN A 512 35.64 -41.17 19.48
C GLN A 512 34.74 -42.39 19.32
N VAL A 513 35.18 -43.42 18.57
CA VAL A 513 34.45 -44.69 18.38
C VAL A 513 34.95 -45.76 19.37
N ASN A 514 35.19 -45.38 20.62
CA ASN A 514 35.45 -46.31 21.73
C ASN A 514 34.29 -46.37 22.75
N VAL A 515 33.06 -46.02 22.35
CA VAL A 515 31.90 -46.04 23.26
C VAL A 515 30.74 -46.93 22.77
N ILE A 516 30.84 -47.64 21.64
CA ILE A 516 29.88 -48.70 21.31
C ILE A 516 30.64 -49.95 20.90
N ALA A 517 31.09 -50.69 21.90
CA ALA A 517 31.63 -52.03 21.71
C ALA A 517 30.54 -52.95 21.14
N GLY A 518 30.74 -53.48 19.93
CA GLY A 518 29.99 -54.64 19.44
C GLY A 518 29.52 -54.66 17.99
N LEU A 519 29.73 -53.62 17.18
CA LEU A 519 29.29 -53.62 15.77
C LEU A 519 30.46 -53.69 14.76
N PRO A 520 30.34 -54.44 13.65
CA PRO A 520 31.30 -54.43 12.55
C PRO A 520 31.53 -53.02 11.97
N LYS A 521 32.77 -52.68 11.63
CA LYS A 521 33.20 -51.37 11.09
C LYS A 521 32.28 -50.81 9.99
N ASN A 522 31.76 -51.68 9.15
CA ASN A 522 30.94 -51.31 7.99
C ASN A 522 29.57 -50.72 8.39
N ILE A 523 29.03 -51.11 9.55
CA ILE A 523 27.75 -50.63 10.07
C ILE A 523 27.94 -49.28 10.78
N VAL A 524 29.06 -49.08 11.46
CA VAL A 524 29.38 -47.81 12.15
C VAL A 524 29.59 -46.69 11.13
N ILE A 525 30.27 -46.96 10.01
CA ILE A 525 30.47 -46.00 8.92
C ILE A 525 29.13 -45.57 8.31
N ALA A 526 28.17 -46.48 8.15
CA ALA A 526 26.84 -46.18 7.62
C ALA A 526 25.97 -45.34 8.58
N ILE A 527 26.08 -45.54 9.89
CA ILE A 527 25.33 -44.77 10.91
C ILE A 527 25.88 -43.35 11.06
N VAL A 528 27.19 -43.15 10.94
CA VAL A 528 27.80 -41.81 10.98
C VAL A 528 27.50 -41.03 9.70
N ALA A 529 27.53 -41.68 8.53
CA ALA A 529 27.21 -41.05 7.25
C ALA A 529 25.72 -40.61 7.15
N SER A 530 24.79 -41.35 7.76
CA SER A 530 23.35 -41.02 7.73
C SER A 530 22.94 -39.88 8.68
N LYS A 531 23.76 -39.51 9.66
CA LYS A 531 23.48 -38.40 10.59
C LYS A 531 23.85 -37.01 10.07
N PHE A 532 24.57 -36.93 8.95
CA PHE A 532 25.07 -35.66 8.38
C PHE A 532 24.60 -35.42 6.94
N ALA A 533 23.59 -36.17 6.47
CA ALA A 533 22.88 -35.91 5.21
C ALA A 533 21.55 -35.15 5.43
N MET A 534 21.58 -34.11 6.28
CA MET A 534 20.57 -33.04 6.33
C MET A 534 21.26 -31.69 6.20
#